data_AF-A0A3D3P725-F1
#
_entry.id   AF-A0A3D3P725-F1
#
_cell.length_a   1.000
_cell.length_b   1.000
_cell.length_c   1.000
_cell.angle_alpha   90.00
_cell.angle_beta   90.00
_cell.angle_gamma   90.00
#
_symmetry.space_group_name_H-M   'P 1'
#
loop_
_entity.id
_entity.type
_entity.pdbx_description
1 polymer ?
#
loop_
_entity_poly.entity_id
_entity_poly.type
_entity_poly.pdbx_seq_one_letter_code
_entity_poly.pdbx_strand_id
1 'polypeptide(L)'
;MKCDSCEEKATVFYTQVIEGKLKKFVLCEACAQKKGITNVDDLLMGSDLLANSPPETKIQDIVAELNQENCSACGFSLDDFRKVGRLGCPDCYQVFSREIVERLPSMHKGGVHKGYLPEGIAIKQALKSELASL
;
A
#
# COMPACT_ATOMS: atom_id res chain seq x y z
N MET A 1 14.41 -4.03 -17.63
CA MET A 1 13.73 -5.10 -16.86
C MET A 1 13.71 -6.35 -17.72
N LYS A 2 14.17 -7.48 -17.17
CA LYS A 2 14.31 -8.77 -17.88
C LYS A 2 13.07 -9.63 -17.69
N CYS A 3 12.82 -10.53 -18.63
CA CYS A 3 11.75 -11.52 -18.60
C CYS A 3 12.09 -12.65 -17.63
N ASP A 4 11.16 -13.00 -16.74
CA ASP A 4 11.32 -14.07 -15.76
C ASP A 4 11.48 -15.47 -16.39
N SER A 5 11.14 -15.62 -17.68
CA SER A 5 11.18 -16.91 -18.37
C SER A 5 12.34 -17.07 -19.36
N CYS A 6 12.83 -15.98 -19.96
CA CYS A 6 13.86 -16.05 -21.01
C CYS A 6 14.92 -14.95 -20.92
N GLU A 7 14.89 -14.12 -19.87
CA GLU A 7 15.81 -13.01 -19.62
C GLU A 7 15.86 -11.87 -20.66
N GLU A 8 15.10 -11.96 -21.74
CA GLU A 8 14.92 -10.89 -22.73
C GLU A 8 14.20 -9.66 -22.16
N LYS A 9 14.15 -8.55 -22.91
CA LYS A 9 13.43 -7.34 -22.49
C LYS A 9 11.95 -7.66 -22.21
N ALA A 10 11.51 -7.42 -20.98
CA ALA A 10 10.12 -7.61 -20.59
C ALA A 10 9.24 -6.42 -21.00
N THR A 11 8.01 -6.73 -21.40
CA THR A 11 7.00 -5.76 -21.87
C THR A 11 5.63 -5.97 -21.24
N VAL A 12 5.40 -7.12 -20.59
CA VAL A 12 4.11 -7.54 -20.05
C VAL A 12 4.23 -7.78 -18.55
N PHE A 13 3.32 -7.17 -17.77
CA PHE A 13 3.17 -7.43 -16.34
C PHE A 13 1.90 -8.26 -16.11
N TYR A 14 2.05 -9.44 -15.54
CA TYR A 14 0.95 -10.38 -15.29
C TYR A 14 0.86 -10.70 -13.79
N THR A 15 -0.33 -10.60 -13.21
CA THR A 15 -0.57 -10.93 -11.80
C THR A 15 -1.65 -11.99 -11.71
N GLN A 16 -1.32 -13.12 -11.09
CA GLN A 16 -2.24 -14.24 -10.88
C GLN A 16 -2.49 -14.43 -9.38
N VAL A 17 -3.75 -14.64 -9.01
CA VAL A 17 -4.15 -15.07 -7.66
C VAL A 17 -4.28 -16.58 -7.68
N ILE A 18 -3.43 -17.27 -6.91
CA ILE A 18 -3.54 -18.72 -6.69
C ILE A 18 -3.71 -18.91 -5.19
N GLU A 19 -4.81 -19.55 -4.76
CA GLU A 19 -5.09 -19.84 -3.34
C GLU A 19 -5.00 -18.60 -2.43
N GLY A 20 -5.50 -17.44 -2.92
CA GLY A 20 -5.45 -16.18 -2.18
C GLY A 20 -4.07 -15.53 -2.10
N LYS A 21 -3.03 -16.11 -2.73
CA LYS A 21 -1.68 -15.53 -2.79
C LYS A 21 -1.43 -14.91 -4.17
N LEU A 22 -1.03 -13.64 -4.16
CA LEU A 22 -0.68 -12.89 -5.36
C LEU A 22 0.72 -13.29 -5.85
N LYS A 23 0.81 -13.78 -7.09
CA LYS A 23 2.08 -13.98 -7.80
C LYS A 23 2.17 -13.02 -8.96
N LYS A 24 3.21 -12.20 -8.96
CA LYS A 24 3.53 -11.23 -10.02
C LYS A 24 4.61 -11.81 -10.92
N PHE A 25 4.41 -11.71 -12.23
CA PHE A 25 5.32 -12.15 -13.26
C PHE A 25 5.61 -11.00 -14.23
N VAL A 26 6.87 -10.87 -14.61
CA VAL A 26 7.37 -9.87 -15.56
C VAL A 26 7.87 -10.63 -16.78
N LEU A 27 7.12 -10.58 -17.89
CA LEU A 27 7.36 -11.41 -19.06
C LEU A 27 7.56 -10.56 -20.32
N CYS A 28 8.25 -11.11 -21.32
CA CYS A 28 8.19 -10.59 -22.69
C CYS A 28 6.91 -11.08 -23.37
N GLU A 29 6.52 -10.41 -24.45
CA GLU A 29 5.31 -10.72 -25.23
C GLU A 29 5.25 -12.18 -25.69
N ALA A 30 6.34 -12.73 -26.22
CA ALA A 30 6.40 -14.12 -26.66
C ALA A 30 6.20 -15.12 -25.51
N CYS A 31 6.75 -14.84 -24.32
CA CYS A 31 6.56 -15.69 -23.15
C CYS A 31 5.16 -15.55 -22.54
N ALA A 32 4.54 -14.38 -22.64
CA ALA A 32 3.15 -14.17 -22.22
C ALA A 32 2.17 -14.97 -23.11
N GLN A 33 2.33 -14.89 -24.43
CA GLN A 33 1.52 -15.64 -25.39
C GLN A 33 1.64 -17.16 -25.21
N LYS A 34 2.86 -17.67 -25.00
CA LYS A 34 3.11 -19.10 -24.69
C LYS A 34 2.40 -19.57 -23.41
N LYS A 35 2.17 -18.66 -22.46
CA LYS A 35 1.43 -18.94 -21.23
C LYS A 35 -0.09 -18.73 -21.38
N GLY A 36 -0.58 -18.49 -22.60
CA GLY A 36 -2.00 -18.26 -22.88
C GLY A 36 -2.50 -16.87 -22.48
N ILE A 37 -1.59 -15.92 -22.26
CA ILE A 37 -1.91 -14.53 -21.93
C ILE A 37 -1.90 -13.75 -23.24
N THR A 38 -2.90 -14.03 -24.09
CA THR A 38 -2.92 -13.54 -25.48
C THR A 38 -3.72 -12.25 -25.65
N ASN A 39 -4.78 -12.00 -24.87
CA ASN A 39 -5.51 -10.73 -24.90
C ASN A 39 -6.25 -10.50 -23.56
N VAL A 40 -6.36 -9.22 -23.16
CA VAL A 40 -7.10 -8.80 -21.96
C VAL A 40 -8.60 -9.06 -22.09
N ASP A 41 -9.12 -9.05 -23.33
CA ASP A 41 -10.52 -9.37 -23.67
C ASP A 41 -10.84 -10.88 -23.59
N ASP A 42 -9.92 -11.77 -23.93
CA ASP A 42 -10.16 -13.23 -23.84
C ASP A 42 -10.13 -13.73 -22.38
N LEU A 43 -9.52 -12.98 -21.47
CA LEU A 43 -9.58 -13.25 -20.02
C LEU A 43 -10.97 -12.95 -19.42
N LEU A 44 -11.82 -12.23 -20.15
CA LEU A 44 -13.20 -11.91 -19.74
C LEU A 44 -14.24 -12.91 -20.29
N MET A 45 -13.83 -13.82 -21.19
CA MET A 45 -14.70 -14.82 -21.83
C MET A 45 -14.62 -16.19 -21.13
N GLY A 46 -14.54 -16.20 -19.80
CA GLY A 46 -14.62 -17.40 -18.97
C GLY A 46 -16.01 -17.65 -18.36
N SER A 47 -17.06 -17.03 -18.90
CA SER A 47 -18.42 -17.08 -18.35
C SER A 47 -19.06 -18.48 -18.39
N ASP A 48 -18.58 -19.40 -19.23
CA ASP A 48 -19.17 -20.74 -19.37
C ASP A 48 -18.67 -21.77 -18.34
N LEU A 49 -17.62 -21.47 -17.56
CA LEU A 49 -17.13 -22.35 -16.49
C LEU A 49 -17.64 -21.98 -15.09
N LEU A 50 -18.53 -21.00 -14.98
CA LEU A 50 -19.09 -20.50 -13.72
C LEU A 50 -20.55 -20.94 -13.46
N ALA A 51 -21.09 -21.85 -14.27
CA ALA A 51 -22.50 -22.27 -14.16
C ALA A 51 -22.84 -23.09 -12.90
N ASN A 52 -21.87 -23.49 -12.05
CA ASN A 52 -22.10 -24.41 -10.93
C ASN A 52 -21.45 -24.04 -9.58
N SER A 53 -21.08 -22.78 -9.35
CA SER A 53 -20.59 -22.33 -8.02
C SER A 53 -21.46 -21.20 -7.45
N PRO A 54 -21.77 -21.20 -6.14
CA PRO A 54 -22.67 -20.23 -5.51
C PRO A 54 -22.15 -18.79 -5.66
N PRO A 55 -23.04 -17.79 -5.59
CA PRO A 55 -22.82 -16.48 -6.17
C PRO A 55 -21.77 -15.67 -5.41
N GLU A 56 -20.86 -15.12 -6.20
CA GLU A 56 -20.34 -13.75 -6.08
C GLU A 56 -19.79 -13.32 -4.71
N THR A 57 -18.50 -13.57 -4.50
CA THR A 57 -17.66 -12.55 -3.87
C THR A 57 -16.79 -11.98 -4.97
N LYS A 58 -17.26 -10.86 -5.56
CA LYS A 58 -16.55 -10.17 -6.63
C LYS A 58 -15.15 -9.83 -6.13
N ILE A 59 -14.14 -10.33 -6.83
CA ILE A 59 -12.73 -9.93 -6.64
C ILE A 59 -12.58 -8.40 -6.83
N GLN A 60 -13.54 -7.76 -7.51
CA GLN A 60 -13.67 -6.31 -7.61
C GLN A 60 -13.87 -5.65 -6.24
N ASP A 61 -14.55 -6.30 -5.28
CA ASP A 61 -14.81 -5.74 -3.95
C ASP A 61 -13.57 -5.76 -3.05
N ILE A 62 -12.66 -6.74 -3.23
CA ILE A 62 -11.38 -6.77 -2.47
C ILE A 62 -10.40 -5.70 -2.99
N VAL A 63 -10.45 -5.38 -4.30
CA VAL A 63 -9.63 -4.32 -4.89
C VAL A 63 -10.28 -2.94 -4.66
N ALA A 64 -11.61 -2.86 -4.57
CA ALA A 64 -12.34 -1.65 -4.22
C ALA A 64 -12.35 -1.38 -2.71
N GLU A 65 -12.23 -2.35 -1.81
CA GLU A 65 -11.97 -2.06 -0.38
C GLU A 65 -10.56 -1.49 -0.15
N LEU A 66 -9.65 -1.68 -1.10
CA LEU A 66 -8.37 -0.97 -1.21
C LEU A 66 -8.51 0.37 -1.95
N ASN A 67 -9.73 0.93 -1.94
CA ASN A 67 -10.10 2.19 -2.58
C ASN A 67 -8.97 3.20 -2.45
N GLN A 68 -8.48 3.61 -3.61
CA GLN A 68 -7.68 4.79 -3.82
C GLN A 68 -8.44 5.96 -3.20
N GLU A 69 -8.21 6.23 -1.93
CA GLU A 69 -8.79 7.40 -1.31
C GLU A 69 -8.22 8.60 -2.08
N ASN A 70 -9.11 9.33 -2.73
CA ASN A 70 -8.81 10.62 -3.29
C ASN A 70 -9.34 11.65 -2.31
N CYS A 71 -8.55 12.69 -2.05
CA CYS A 71 -8.99 13.76 -1.18
C CYS A 71 -10.17 14.48 -1.84
N SER A 72 -11.33 14.52 -1.19
CA SER A 72 -12.53 15.19 -1.71
C SER A 72 -12.35 16.71 -1.88
N ALA A 73 -11.43 17.32 -1.12
CA ALA A 73 -11.18 18.76 -1.18
C ALA A 73 -10.29 19.20 -2.35
N CYS A 74 -9.31 18.39 -2.77
CA CYS A 74 -8.33 18.77 -3.79
C CYS A 74 -8.11 17.74 -4.90
N GLY A 75 -8.79 16.58 -4.83
CA GLY A 75 -8.66 15.48 -5.80
C GLY A 75 -7.35 14.71 -5.72
N PHE A 76 -6.41 15.09 -4.85
CA PHE A 76 -5.11 14.42 -4.71
C PHE A 76 -5.29 12.96 -4.30
N SER A 77 -4.63 12.02 -4.98
CA SER A 77 -4.79 10.60 -4.73
C SER A 77 -3.76 10.04 -3.74
N LEU A 78 -4.07 8.89 -3.14
CA LEU A 78 -3.11 8.14 -2.34
C LEU A 78 -1.86 7.73 -3.16
N ASP A 79 -2.01 7.45 -4.45
CA ASP A 79 -0.89 7.11 -5.34
C ASP A 79 0.03 8.32 -5.59
N ASP A 80 -0.54 9.51 -5.75
CA ASP A 80 0.24 10.76 -5.85
C ASP A 80 1.05 11.00 -4.58
N PHE A 81 0.44 10.78 -3.41
CA PHE A 81 1.16 10.86 -2.13
C PHE A 81 2.32 9.85 -2.07
N ARG A 82 2.10 8.60 -2.50
CA ARG A 82 3.16 7.58 -2.52
C ARG A 82 4.30 7.91 -3.48
N LYS A 83 4.02 8.54 -4.61
CA LYS A 83 5.02 8.94 -5.62
C LYS A 83 5.82 10.18 -5.21
N VAL A 84 5.13 11.22 -4.73
CA VAL A 84 5.74 12.54 -4.47
C VAL A 84 6.23 12.66 -3.02
N GLY A 85 5.65 11.88 -2.10
CA GLY A 85 5.95 11.91 -0.67
C GLY A 85 5.45 13.17 0.05
N ARG A 86 4.57 13.96 -0.58
CA ARG A 86 4.01 15.20 -0.04
C ARG A 86 2.49 15.22 -0.21
N LEU A 87 1.82 15.91 0.70
CA LEU A 87 0.36 16.06 0.72
C LEU A 87 -0.06 17.28 -0.10
N GLY A 88 -1.23 17.20 -0.75
CA GLY A 88 -1.73 18.24 -1.64
C GLY A 88 -2.38 19.43 -0.91
N CYS A 89 -3.19 19.17 0.12
CA CYS A 89 -3.89 20.19 0.90
C CYS A 89 -4.00 19.79 2.38
N PRO A 90 -4.51 20.65 3.29
CA PRO A 90 -4.66 20.33 4.71
C PRO A 90 -5.53 19.09 4.98
N ASP A 91 -6.60 18.88 4.22
CA ASP A 91 -7.52 17.75 4.43
C ASP A 91 -6.87 16.40 4.10
N CYS A 92 -5.83 16.40 3.25
CA CYS A 92 -5.05 15.19 2.94
C CYS A 92 -4.41 14.55 4.18
N TYR A 93 -4.17 15.30 5.26
CA TYR A 93 -3.66 14.72 6.52
C TYR A 93 -4.65 13.76 7.16
N GLN A 94 -5.94 14.04 7.05
CA GLN A 94 -7.00 13.19 7.62
C GLN A 94 -7.29 12.01 6.69
N VAL A 95 -7.46 12.29 5.40
CA VAL A 95 -7.74 11.26 4.38
C VAL A 95 -6.62 10.21 4.35
N PHE A 96 -5.35 10.63 4.31
CA PHE A 96 -4.23 9.69 4.23
C PHE A 96 -3.61 9.32 5.58
N SER A 97 -4.33 9.58 6.68
CA SER A 97 -3.83 9.39 8.05
C SER A 97 -3.23 8.00 8.29
N ARG A 98 -3.88 6.94 7.79
CA ARG A 98 -3.40 5.56 7.89
C ARG A 98 -2.03 5.35 7.24
N GLU A 99 -1.88 5.74 5.98
CA GLU A 99 -0.60 5.60 5.25
C GLU A 99 0.49 6.47 5.89
N ILE A 100 0.15 7.67 6.36
CA ILE A 100 1.08 8.57 7.05
C ILE A 100 1.62 7.90 8.31
N VAL A 101 0.75 7.34 9.16
CA VAL A 101 1.11 6.69 10.43
C VAL A 101 1.98 5.45 10.19
N GLU A 102 1.69 4.65 9.17
CA GLU A 102 2.49 3.46 8.83
C GLU A 102 3.91 3.82 8.35
N ARG A 103 4.07 4.93 7.62
CA ARG A 103 5.38 5.36 7.10
C ARG A 103 6.20 6.17 8.09
N LEU A 104 5.56 6.87 9.01
CA LEU A 104 6.18 7.78 9.97
C LEU A 104 7.41 7.20 10.71
N PRO A 105 7.38 5.94 11.20
CA PRO A 105 8.50 5.33 11.92
C PRO A 105 9.78 5.19 11.09
N SER A 106 9.67 5.12 9.76
CA SER A 106 10.83 5.04 8.88
C SER A 106 11.55 6.38 8.73
N MET A 107 10.88 7.50 9.01
CA MET A 107 11.39 8.85 8.79
C MET A 107 11.94 9.51 10.05
N HIS A 108 11.41 9.17 11.24
CA HIS A 108 11.89 9.72 12.51
C HIS A 108 11.60 8.80 13.70
N LYS A 109 12.32 9.03 14.81
CA LYS A 109 12.18 8.25 16.04
C LYS A 109 10.87 8.59 16.77
N GLY A 110 9.87 7.75 16.55
CA GLY A 110 8.60 7.71 17.30
C GLY A 110 7.54 8.67 16.78
N GLY A 111 6.26 8.28 16.85
CA GLY A 111 5.14 9.09 16.32
C GLY A 111 4.64 10.21 17.24
N VAL A 112 5.29 10.44 18.39
CA VAL A 112 4.90 11.45 19.37
C VAL A 112 6.13 12.21 19.84
N HIS A 113 6.10 13.54 19.68
CA HIS A 113 7.12 14.41 20.24
C HIS A 113 6.95 14.50 21.76
N LYS A 114 7.92 14.00 22.52
CA LYS A 114 7.90 14.02 24.00
C LYS A 114 8.66 15.21 24.60
N GLY A 115 9.15 16.13 23.77
CA GLY A 115 10.06 17.19 24.21
C GLY A 115 11.49 16.68 24.43
N TYR A 116 12.39 17.62 24.70
CA TYR A 116 13.75 17.33 25.13
C TYR A 116 13.85 17.53 26.65
N LEU A 117 14.37 16.52 27.36
CA LEU A 117 14.64 16.61 28.79
C LEU A 117 16.16 16.58 28.99
N PRO A 118 16.79 17.72 29.36
CA PRO A 118 18.22 17.75 29.63
C PRO A 118 18.63 16.78 30.74
N GLU A 119 19.82 16.20 30.61
CA GLU A 119 20.37 15.29 31.62
C GLU A 119 20.45 15.97 32.99
N GLY A 120 20.00 15.26 34.02
CA GLY A 120 20.01 15.74 35.41
C GLY A 120 18.80 16.58 35.85
N ILE A 121 17.97 17.12 34.93
CA ILE A 121 16.74 17.82 35.32
C ILE A 121 15.70 16.84 35.89
N ALA A 122 15.57 15.65 35.28
CA ALA A 122 14.65 14.61 35.76
C ALA A 122 14.94 14.23 37.22
N ILE A 123 16.21 14.04 37.56
CA ILE A 123 16.67 13.68 38.90
C ILE A 123 16.36 14.81 39.88
N LYS A 124 16.68 16.06 39.52
CA LYS A 124 16.38 17.24 40.35
C LYS A 124 14.87 17.40 40.60
N GLN A 125 14.03 17.17 39.59
CA GLN A 125 12.58 17.23 39.74
C GLN A 125 12.06 16.11 40.66
N ALA A 126 12.53 14.88 40.50
CA ALA A 126 12.15 13.74 41.35
C ALA A 126 12.53 13.98 42.82
N LEU A 127 13.76 14.40 43.08
CA LEU A 127 14.24 14.76 44.43
C LEU A 127 13.41 15.89 45.03
N LYS A 128 13.08 16.92 44.24
CA LYS A 128 12.27 18.05 44.68
C LYS A 128 10.84 17.63 45.02
N SER A 129 10.25 16.70 44.27
CA SER A 129 8.92 16.16 44.58
C SER A 129 8.91 15.28 45.83
N GLU A 130 9.94 14.45 46.05
CA GLU A 130 10.07 13.65 47.28
C GLU A 130 10.21 14.55 48.51
N LEU A 131 11.08 15.57 48.45
CA LEU A 131 11.25 16.54 49.53
C LEU A 131 9.98 17.34 49.82
N ALA A 132 9.16 17.62 48.80
CA ALA A 132 7.88 18.32 48.97
C ALA A 132 6.76 17.44 49.53
N SER A 133 6.96 16.11 49.57
CA SER A 133 5.99 15.14 50.10
C SER A 133 6.25 14.71 51.55
N LEU A 134 7.35 15.19 52.15
CA LEU A 134 7.69 15.05 53.57
C LEU A 134 7.11 16.21 54.38
#